data_AF-A0A494XF19-F1
#
_entry.id   AF-A0A494XF19-F1
#
_cell.length_a   1.000
_cell.length_b   1.000
_cell.length_c   1.000
_cell.angle_alpha   90.00
_cell.angle_beta   90.00
_cell.angle_gamma   90.00
#
_symmetry.space_group_name_H-M   'P 1'
#
loop_
_entity.id
_entity.type
_entity.pdbx_description
1 polymer ?
#
loop_
_entity_poly.entity_id
_entity_poly.type
_entity_poly.pdbx_seq_one_letter_code
_entity_poly.pdbx_strand_id
1 'polypeptide(L)'
;MNDPYERRALLLHLGSALQTLSRILEHEGNDDTIGELVATQPFLSDVPLIEHVMERMTVRDFAAGLLHAFCLWPQQLLEDSLDYGALASSVRDHLFVGNPRGWAAYLATVRQDVPRFGEGLAPLNGSSALAERVRKLA
;
A
#
# COMPACT_ATOMS: atom_id res chain seq x y z
N MET A 1 18.64 -12.32 -10.67
CA MET A 1 19.29 -13.24 -9.71
C MET A 1 18.88 -13.02 -8.25
N ASN A 2 18.06 -12.01 -7.91
CA ASN A 2 17.57 -11.76 -6.53
C ASN A 2 16.11 -12.17 -6.28
N ASP A 3 15.46 -12.85 -7.23
CA ASP A 3 14.02 -13.14 -7.17
C ASP A 3 13.56 -13.83 -5.87
N PRO A 4 14.26 -14.86 -5.34
CA PRO A 4 13.88 -15.49 -4.09
C PRO A 4 14.00 -14.57 -2.86
N TYR A 5 15.01 -13.68 -2.84
CA TYR A 5 15.20 -12.72 -1.75
C TYR A 5 14.13 -11.63 -1.75
N GLU A 6 13.83 -11.09 -2.93
CA GLU A 6 12.78 -10.10 -3.13
C GLU A 6 11.39 -10.68 -2.81
N ARG A 7 11.11 -11.92 -3.24
CA ARG A 7 9.87 -12.63 -2.90
C ARG A 7 9.74 -12.85 -1.39
N ARG A 8 10.83 -13.21 -0.71
CA ARG A 8 10.85 -13.32 0.76
C ARG A 8 10.54 -11.98 1.43
N ALA A 9 11.15 -10.88 0.97
CA ALA A 9 10.87 -9.55 1.49
C ALA A 9 9.39 -9.16 1.30
N LEU A 10 8.81 -9.44 0.13
CA LEU A 10 7.39 -9.21 -0.13
C LEU A 10 6.46 -10.05 0.76
N LEU A 11 6.81 -11.31 1.02
CA LEU A 11 6.06 -12.16 1.96
C LEU A 11 6.14 -11.65 3.40
N LEU A 12 7.30 -11.16 3.83
CA LEU A 12 7.46 -10.51 5.14
C LEU A 12 6.64 -9.22 5.23
N HIS A 13 6.63 -8.43 4.16
CA HIS A 13 5.82 -7.22 4.05
C HIS A 13 4.32 -7.53 4.16
N LEU A 14 3.85 -8.56 3.46
CA LEU A 14 2.47 -9.06 3.56
C LEU A 14 2.14 -9.47 5.01
N GLY A 15 2.99 -10.26 5.65
CA GLY A 15 2.79 -10.69 7.04
C GLY A 15 2.74 -9.51 8.01
N SER A 16 3.60 -8.51 7.82
CA SER A 16 3.58 -7.27 8.60
C SER A 16 2.28 -6.49 8.41
N ALA A 17 1.80 -6.32 7.16
CA ALA A 17 0.55 -5.63 6.87
C ALA A 17 -0.66 -6.31 7.54
N LEU A 18 -0.74 -7.65 7.48
CA LEU A 18 -1.81 -8.41 8.13
C LEU A 18 -1.74 -8.33 9.65
N GLN A 19 -0.53 -8.36 10.23
CA GLN A 19 -0.35 -8.17 11.67
C GLN A 19 -0.78 -6.77 12.12
N THR A 20 -0.42 -5.74 11.35
CA THR A 20 -0.88 -4.37 11.59
C THR A 20 -2.40 -4.28 11.57
N LEU A 21 -3.03 -4.87 10.56
CA LEU A 21 -4.48 -4.90 10.47
C LEU A 21 -5.12 -5.57 11.70
N SER A 22 -4.62 -6.73 12.13
CA SER A 22 -5.11 -7.42 13.33
C SER A 22 -5.06 -6.53 14.57
N ARG A 23 -3.92 -5.85 14.79
CA ARG A 23 -3.75 -4.96 15.95
C ARG A 23 -4.68 -3.76 15.89
N ILE A 24 -4.89 -3.18 14.71
CA ILE A 24 -5.77 -2.02 14.52
C ILE A 24 -7.22 -2.41 14.82
N LEU A 25 -7.69 -3.54 14.28
CA LEU A 25 -9.06 -4.02 14.51
C LEU A 25 -9.33 -4.42 15.97
N GLU A 26 -8.30 -4.80 16.74
CA GLU A 26 -8.43 -5.05 18.18
C GLU A 26 -8.68 -3.77 19.00
N HIS A 27 -8.30 -2.61 18.47
CA HIS A 27 -8.30 -1.32 19.18
C HIS A 27 -9.25 -0.29 18.56
N GLU A 28 -10.03 -0.65 17.55
CA GLU A 28 -10.91 0.29 16.86
C GLU A 28 -12.14 0.67 17.71
N GLY A 29 -12.34 1.98 17.90
CA GLY A 29 -13.67 2.54 18.14
C GLY A 29 -14.40 2.71 16.80
N ASN A 30 -15.73 2.58 16.78
CA ASN A 30 -16.50 2.84 15.57
C ASN A 30 -16.22 4.28 15.08
N ASP A 31 -15.73 4.39 13.85
CA ASP A 31 -15.49 5.64 13.08
C ASP A 31 -14.21 6.43 13.40
N ASP A 32 -13.27 5.87 14.17
CA ASP A 32 -11.96 6.50 14.38
C ASP A 32 -11.15 6.61 13.07
N THR A 33 -10.38 7.67 12.94
CA THR A 33 -9.35 7.83 11.90
C THR A 33 -8.03 7.18 12.29
N ILE A 34 -7.18 6.88 11.31
CA ILE A 34 -5.82 6.37 11.55
C ILE A 34 -5.01 7.35 12.41
N GLY A 35 -5.15 8.66 12.19
CA GLY A 35 -4.48 9.68 13.00
C GLY A 35 -4.91 9.66 14.48
N GLU A 36 -6.22 9.50 14.74
CA GLU A 36 -6.75 9.39 16.11
C GLU A 36 -6.30 8.09 16.79
N LEU A 37 -6.27 6.99 16.04
CA LEU A 37 -5.80 5.71 16.55
C LEU A 37 -4.30 5.75 16.89
N VAL A 38 -3.47 6.36 16.03
CA VAL A 38 -2.02 6.54 16.31
C VAL A 38 -1.79 7.43 17.52
N ALA A 39 -2.59 8.49 17.70
CA ALA A 39 -2.49 9.38 18.86
C ALA A 39 -2.82 8.67 20.18
N THR A 40 -3.69 7.66 20.16
CA THR A 40 -4.09 6.87 21.34
C THR A 40 -3.26 5.61 21.54
N GLN A 41 -2.61 5.11 20.48
CA GLN A 41 -1.82 3.87 20.48
C GLN A 41 -0.42 4.12 19.89
N PRO A 42 0.55 4.60 20.71
CA PRO A 42 1.88 4.99 20.22
C PRO A 42 2.65 3.89 19.48
N PHE A 43 2.39 2.61 19.77
CA PHE A 43 3.05 1.49 19.08
C PHE A 43 2.71 1.39 17.59
N LEU A 44 1.65 2.06 17.12
CA LEU A 44 1.27 2.10 15.71
C LEU A 44 2.10 3.10 14.89
N SER A 45 2.79 4.03 15.55
CA SER A 45 3.63 5.03 14.87
C SER A 45 4.88 4.43 14.23
N ASP A 46 5.36 3.29 14.73
CA ASP A 46 6.53 2.58 14.20
C ASP A 46 6.18 1.64 13.03
N VAL A 47 4.91 1.60 12.59
CA VAL A 47 4.47 0.71 11.51
C VAL A 47 4.66 1.42 10.15
N PRO A 48 5.54 0.93 9.25
CA PRO A 48 5.85 1.63 8.00
C PRO A 48 4.65 1.86 7.07
N LEU A 49 3.65 0.97 7.14
CA LEU A 49 2.41 1.11 6.37
C LEU A 49 1.53 2.26 6.89
N ILE A 50 1.57 2.53 8.19
CA ILE A 50 0.80 3.58 8.86
C ILE A 50 1.48 4.94 8.71
N GLU A 51 2.82 4.98 8.76
CA GLU A 51 3.59 6.21 8.59
C GLU A 51 3.27 6.95 7.28
N HIS A 52 2.88 6.22 6.24
CA HIS A 52 2.70 6.79 4.90
C HIS A 52 1.23 6.93 4.47
N VAL A 53 0.28 6.35 5.20
CA VAL A 53 -1.15 6.44 4.86
C VAL A 53 -1.73 7.81 5.23
N MET A 54 -2.90 8.16 4.66
CA MET A 54 -3.56 9.42 5.01
C MET A 54 -4.10 9.36 6.45
N GLU A 55 -3.68 10.29 7.30
CA GLU A 55 -4.14 10.41 8.70
C GLU A 55 -5.66 10.47 8.83
N ARG A 56 -6.34 11.06 7.83
CA ARG A 56 -7.80 11.22 7.80
C ARG A 56 -8.55 9.98 7.29
N MET A 57 -7.86 8.94 6.85
CA MET A 57 -8.50 7.69 6.45
C MET A 57 -9.12 7.05 7.69
N THR A 58 -10.38 6.61 7.59
CA THR A 58 -11.02 5.88 8.69
C THR A 58 -10.34 4.53 8.87
N VAL A 59 -10.35 3.99 10.09
CA VAL A 59 -9.83 2.63 10.35
C VAL A 59 -10.54 1.60 9.47
N ARG A 60 -11.86 1.77 9.26
CA ARG A 60 -12.67 0.92 8.37
C ARG A 60 -12.18 0.97 6.92
N ASP A 61 -11.98 2.16 6.37
CA ASP A 61 -11.52 2.33 4.98
C ASP A 61 -10.10 1.81 4.80
N PHE A 62 -9.24 2.02 5.81
CA PHE A 62 -7.89 1.46 5.84
C PHE A 62 -7.92 -0.07 5.83
N ALA A 63 -8.75 -0.68 6.69
CA ALA A 63 -8.90 -2.12 6.78
C ALA A 63 -9.37 -2.73 5.46
N ALA A 64 -10.42 -2.16 4.86
CA ALA A 64 -10.94 -2.59 3.57
C ALA A 64 -9.89 -2.42 2.46
N GLY A 65 -9.23 -1.26 2.40
CA GLY A 65 -8.18 -0.95 1.43
C GLY A 65 -6.99 -1.91 1.54
N LEU A 66 -6.56 -2.25 2.77
CA LEU A 66 -5.46 -3.18 3.01
C LEU A 66 -5.85 -4.60 2.54
N LEU A 67 -7.04 -5.08 2.92
CA LEU A 67 -7.50 -6.38 2.46
C LEU A 67 -7.57 -6.45 0.94
N HIS A 68 -8.10 -5.42 0.27
CA HIS A 68 -8.14 -5.38 -1.19
C HIS A 68 -6.75 -5.28 -1.83
N ALA A 69 -5.83 -4.50 -1.24
CA ALA A 69 -4.47 -4.35 -1.75
C ALA A 69 -3.71 -5.69 -1.75
N PHE A 70 -3.89 -6.49 -0.70
CA PHE A 70 -3.05 -7.65 -0.39
C PHE A 70 -3.71 -9.02 -0.63
N CYS A 71 -5.02 -9.11 -0.87
CA CYS A 71 -5.72 -10.40 -0.93
C CYS A 71 -5.22 -11.35 -2.04
N LEU A 72 -4.70 -10.81 -3.14
CA LEU A 72 -4.15 -11.60 -4.25
C LEU A 72 -2.64 -11.88 -4.13
N TRP A 73 -1.94 -11.20 -3.21
CA TRP A 73 -0.49 -11.36 -3.05
C TRP A 73 -0.07 -12.80 -2.78
N PRO A 74 -0.75 -13.60 -1.93
CA PRO A 74 -0.34 -15.00 -1.71
C PRO A 74 -0.25 -15.82 -3.00
N GLN A 75 -1.15 -15.58 -3.97
CA GLN A 75 -1.17 -16.30 -5.24
C GLN A 75 -0.12 -15.71 -6.19
N GLN A 76 -0.07 -14.39 -6.33
CA GLN A 76 0.88 -13.69 -7.20
C GLN A 76 2.34 -13.92 -6.79
N LEU A 77 2.61 -14.06 -5.49
CA LEU A 77 3.94 -14.38 -4.96
C LEU A 77 4.32 -15.84 -5.11
N LEU A 78 3.50 -16.70 -5.70
CA LEU A 78 3.84 -18.09 -6.04
C LEU A 78 4.06 -18.30 -7.55
N GLU A 79 3.76 -17.30 -8.37
CA GLU A 79 3.98 -17.36 -9.82
C GLU A 79 5.46 -17.50 -10.19
N ASP A 80 5.75 -18.11 -11.34
CA ASP A 80 7.11 -18.33 -11.84
C ASP A 80 7.85 -17.00 -12.09
N SER A 81 7.11 -15.98 -12.52
CA SER A 81 7.61 -14.61 -12.70
C SER A 81 6.76 -13.63 -11.91
N LEU A 82 7.40 -12.80 -11.08
CA LEU A 82 6.70 -11.75 -10.34
C LEU A 82 6.37 -10.56 -11.25
N ASP A 83 5.10 -10.17 -11.25
CA ASP A 83 4.67 -8.87 -11.74
C ASP A 83 4.77 -7.82 -10.61
N TYR A 84 5.94 -7.22 -10.49
CA TYR A 84 6.21 -6.17 -9.52
C TYR A 84 5.34 -4.92 -9.71
N GLY A 85 4.86 -4.67 -10.94
CA GLY A 85 3.96 -3.58 -11.26
C GLY A 85 2.54 -3.86 -10.75
N ALA A 86 2.05 -5.08 -10.94
CA ALA A 86 0.74 -5.49 -10.44
C ALA A 86 0.66 -5.45 -8.90
N LEU A 87 1.68 -5.97 -8.21
CA LEU A 87 1.73 -5.94 -6.74
C LEU A 87 1.70 -4.50 -6.20
N ALA A 88 2.53 -3.63 -6.77
CA ALA A 88 2.63 -2.24 -6.36
C ALA A 88 1.39 -1.41 -6.73
N SER A 89 0.78 -1.65 -7.90
CA SER A 89 -0.42 -0.93 -8.33
C SER A 89 -1.62 -1.25 -7.45
N SER A 90 -1.77 -2.52 -7.06
CA SER A 90 -2.79 -2.93 -6.09
C SER A 90 -2.69 -2.13 -4.78
N VAL A 91 -1.49 -1.98 -4.23
CA VAL A 91 -1.29 -1.19 -3.01
C VAL A 91 -1.60 0.29 -3.22
N ARG A 92 -1.06 0.88 -4.29
CA ARG A 92 -1.27 2.29 -4.62
C ARG A 92 -2.76 2.63 -4.75
N ASP A 93 -3.48 1.79 -5.50
CA ASP A 93 -4.86 2.07 -5.92
C ASP A 93 -5.89 1.80 -4.81
N HIS A 94 -5.51 1.11 -3.72
CA HIS A 94 -6.39 0.87 -2.57
C HIS A 94 -6.01 1.61 -1.30
N LEU A 95 -4.71 1.94 -1.10
CA LEU A 95 -4.24 2.59 0.14
C LEU A 95 -3.77 4.04 -0.05
N PHE A 96 -3.42 4.44 -1.27
CA PHE A 96 -2.80 5.75 -1.52
C PHE A 96 -3.56 6.62 -2.53
N VAL A 97 -4.83 6.31 -2.79
CA VAL A 97 -5.70 7.17 -3.63
C VAL A 97 -5.77 8.56 -3.01
N GLY A 98 -5.45 9.58 -3.81
CA GLY A 98 -5.41 10.97 -3.34
C GLY A 98 -4.18 11.33 -2.49
N ASN A 99 -3.26 10.39 -2.24
CA ASN A 99 -2.03 10.60 -1.47
C ASN A 99 -0.76 10.26 -2.26
N PRO A 100 -0.40 11.06 -3.29
CA PRO A 100 0.78 10.79 -4.12
C PRO A 100 2.10 10.89 -3.35
N ARG A 101 2.15 11.71 -2.29
CA ARG A 101 3.34 11.83 -1.42
C ARG A 101 3.54 10.59 -0.56
N GLY A 102 2.48 10.11 0.09
CA GLY A 102 2.50 8.86 0.86
C GLY A 102 2.86 7.67 -0.02
N TRP A 103 2.31 7.60 -1.24
CA TRP A 103 2.71 6.58 -2.21
C TRP A 103 4.21 6.62 -2.52
N ALA A 104 4.76 7.80 -2.80
CA ALA A 104 6.18 7.93 -3.13
C ALA A 104 7.10 7.51 -1.97
N ALA A 105 6.73 7.86 -0.74
CA ALA A 105 7.46 7.44 0.47
C ALA A 105 7.39 5.92 0.67
N TYR A 106 6.18 5.35 0.63
CA TYR A 106 5.97 3.90 0.74
C TYR A 106 6.73 3.11 -0.34
N LEU A 107 6.67 3.56 -1.59
CA LEU A 107 7.39 2.95 -2.70
C LEU A 107 8.90 2.99 -2.48
N ALA A 108 9.44 4.09 -1.95
CA ALA A 108 10.87 4.20 -1.64
C ALA A 108 11.29 3.24 -0.52
N THR A 109 10.47 3.10 0.53
CA THR A 109 10.71 2.18 1.65
C THR A 109 10.77 0.73 1.17
N VAL A 110 9.75 0.25 0.45
CA VAL A 110 9.73 -1.14 -0.04
C VAL A 110 10.88 -1.42 -1.03
N ARG A 111 11.30 -0.43 -1.82
CA ARG A 111 12.41 -0.55 -2.77
C ARG A 111 13.79 -0.73 -2.13
N GLN A 112 13.94 -0.45 -0.83
CA GLN A 112 15.18 -0.74 -0.12
C GLN A 112 15.47 -2.25 -0.10
N ASP A 113 14.44 -3.07 0.10
CA ASP A 113 14.56 -4.53 0.12
C ASP A 113 14.16 -5.19 -1.21
N VAL A 114 13.33 -4.50 -2.01
CA VAL A 114 12.78 -5.00 -3.27
C VAL A 114 12.97 -3.96 -4.40
N PRO A 115 14.17 -3.82 -4.98
CA PRO A 115 14.47 -2.76 -5.94
C PRO A 115 13.54 -2.71 -7.16
N ARG A 116 13.03 -3.87 -7.60
CA ARG A 116 12.10 -4.01 -8.73
C ARG A 116 10.64 -3.66 -8.39
N PHE A 117 10.30 -3.41 -7.12
CA PHE A 117 8.92 -3.11 -6.72
C PHE A 117 8.38 -1.89 -7.47
N GLY A 118 7.22 -2.04 -8.12
CA GLY A 118 6.65 -1.00 -8.98
C GLY A 118 7.41 -0.75 -10.27
N GLU A 119 8.22 -1.69 -10.75
CA GLU A 119 8.73 -1.69 -12.12
C GLU A 119 7.54 -1.77 -13.12
N GLY A 120 7.62 -1.06 -14.24
CA GLY A 120 6.54 -0.99 -15.24
C GLY A 120 5.33 -0.13 -14.84
N LEU A 121 5.29 0.39 -13.62
CA LEU A 121 4.21 1.22 -13.12
C LEU A 121 4.34 2.65 -13.66
N ALA A 122 3.29 3.13 -14.36
CA ALA A 122 3.26 4.51 -14.83
C ALA A 122 3.37 5.48 -13.64
N PRO A 123 4.14 6.58 -13.78
CA PRO A 123 4.19 7.62 -12.76
C PRO A 123 2.78 8.12 -12.42
N LEU A 124 2.55 8.49 -11.16
CA LEU A 124 1.36 9.23 -10.75
C LEU A 124 1.40 10.63 -11.39
N ASN A 125 1.13 10.71 -12.69
CA ASN A 125 0.96 11.96 -13.38
C ASN A 125 -0.37 12.54 -12.90
N GLY A 126 -0.32 13.51 -11.98
CA GLY A 126 -1.47 14.33 -11.53
C GLY A 126 -2.14 15.17 -12.63
N SER A 127 -2.05 14.76 -13.90
CA SER A 127 -2.61 15.46 -15.05
C SER A 127 -2.96 14.53 -16.23
N SER A 128 -2.44 13.29 -16.29
CA SER A 128 -2.61 12.43 -17.47
C SER A 128 -4.04 11.89 -17.61
N ALA A 129 -4.66 11.44 -16.51
CA ALA A 129 -6.02 10.86 -16.56
C ALA A 129 -7.10 11.90 -16.89
N LEU A 130 -6.88 13.18 -16.57
CA LEU A 130 -7.79 14.27 -16.94
C LEU A 130 -7.52 14.76 -18.37
N ALA A 131 -6.25 14.90 -18.77
CA ALA A 131 -5.87 15.28 -20.13
C ALA A 131 -6.35 14.26 -21.18
N GLU A 132 -6.33 12.97 -20.83
CA GLU A 132 -6.76 11.89 -21.74
C GLU A 132 -8.29 11.76 -21.84
N ARG A 133 -9.03 12.17 -20.79
CA ARG A 133 -10.50 12.31 -20.85
C ARG A 133 -10.94 13.54 -21.63
N VAL A 134 -10.21 14.66 -21.53
CA VAL A 134 -10.50 15.89 -22.31
C VAL A 134 -10.21 15.68 -23.79
N ARG A 135 -9.18 14.90 -24.14
CA ARG A 135 -8.84 14.60 -25.54
C ARG A 135 -9.78 13.62 -26.24
N LYS A 136 -10.54 12.82 -25.49
CA LYS A 136 -11.59 11.93 -26.04
C LYS A 136 -12.94 12.61 -26.22
N LEU A 137 -13.08 13.87 -25.79
CA LEU A 137 -14.32 14.65 -25.84
C LEU A 137 -14.20 15.93 -26.71
N ALA A 138 -13.06 16.12 -27.37
CA ALA A 138 -12.80 17.20 -28.33
C ALA A 138 -12.53 16.60 -29.72
#